data_AF-A0A7J5Z1B8-F1
#
_entry.id   AF-A0A7J5Z1B8-F1
#
_cell.length_a   1.000
_cell.length_b   1.000
_cell.length_c   1.000
_cell.angle_alpha   90.00
_cell.angle_beta   90.00
_cell.angle_gamma   90.00
#
_symmetry.space_group_name_H-M   'P 1'
#
loop_
_entity.id
_entity.type
_entity.pdbx_description
1 polymer ?
#
loop_
_entity_poly.entity_id
_entity_poly.type
_entity_poly.pdbx_seq_one_letter_code
_entity_poly.pdbx_strand_id
1 'polypeptide(L)'
;MYDLVDLPDTLHHMLENLLGSQNLEAVVLLLLIAGTVATSTGLAALISLPTGHHGIDQLHLSELQVVVLGLLFGAILATFLLFVVLDSAVVASQWSSMEAIMCMLGSGRCTRTHLYLLLLIIIALGFHTVEGVWPLPQTVTTSPERYPLNSQAFYFGYGRQSAAKPGCSVLDAAFKRYFSLIFQDYTSGNGPLRFNQNKPFTVEVSVDHDDCESYPNEDSSERYNLSVSAGKASLNAETVWGAYFVNKTEIDDFPRFKFRGILLDTSRHYLPVTAILKTLDAMAYSKFNVFHWHIVDDPSFPYQSSTFPDLSSKGAFHPMTHIYTQSDVRRVVSHARLWGIRVIPEFDSPGHTQSWGKGQPDLLTPCYRDSTPSGTFGPVNPVLPSTYQFMTKLFKEVSSVFPDSYIHLGGDEVGFGCWKSNPDVRAFMQKMGFGGNFPKLEAFYMESIMNITSALNKTSIVWQDVFDYHERIPKDTVLHIWKGTGYKAELSRITKAGMRVVLAAPWYINHIAYGQDWRNSYTVQPQNFSGTDEQKKLVIGGEVAMWGEYVDATNLHPRLWPRASAGAERLWSDEQQTSSIDKAFPRLQDFRCLLVRRGIRAEPLFVGHCKHEYQGI
;
A
#
# COMPACT_ATOMS: atom_id res chain seq x y z
N MET A 1 21.20 -72.50 28.33
CA MET A 1 20.11 -73.46 28.03
C MET A 1 18.81 -72.74 28.31
N TYR A 2 18.05 -72.46 27.23
CA TYR A 2 16.61 -72.15 27.15
C TYR A 2 16.05 -70.97 27.97
N ASP A 3 15.14 -70.14 27.49
CA ASP A 3 14.73 -69.68 26.15
C ASP A 3 13.82 -68.46 26.42
N LEU A 4 13.90 -67.44 25.58
CA LEU A 4 13.19 -66.17 25.68
C LEU A 4 12.20 -66.12 24.51
N VAL A 5 10.97 -66.60 24.70
CA VAL A 5 9.92 -66.60 23.68
C VAL A 5 8.57 -66.35 24.36
N ASP A 6 7.72 -65.58 23.69
CA ASP A 6 6.31 -65.21 23.99
C ASP A 6 6.04 -63.95 24.83
N LEU A 7 6.46 -62.80 24.29
CA LEU A 7 5.77 -61.51 24.44
C LEU A 7 5.33 -60.75 23.14
N PRO A 8 5.43 -61.26 21.87
CA PRO A 8 5.03 -60.44 20.71
C PRO A 8 3.53 -60.46 20.37
N ASP A 9 2.79 -61.53 20.69
CA ASP A 9 1.46 -61.73 20.07
C ASP A 9 0.33 -60.91 20.72
N THR A 10 0.51 -60.42 21.94
CA THR A 10 -0.46 -59.50 22.57
C THR A 10 -0.27 -58.05 22.16
N LEU A 11 0.94 -57.63 21.79
CA LEU A 11 1.21 -56.24 21.36
C LEU A 11 0.84 -56.02 19.88
N HIS A 12 1.02 -57.04 19.04
CA HIS A 12 0.70 -56.95 17.61
C HIS A 12 -0.82 -56.82 17.38
N HIS A 13 -1.63 -57.58 18.13
CA HIS A 13 -3.09 -57.49 18.05
C HIS A 13 -3.68 -56.19 18.63
N MET A 14 -2.98 -55.53 19.56
CA MET A 14 -3.36 -54.19 20.03
C MET A 14 -3.00 -53.10 19.01
N LEU A 15 -1.86 -53.21 18.33
CA LEU A 15 -1.40 -52.25 17.32
C LEU A 15 -2.25 -52.26 16.03
N GLU A 16 -2.73 -53.42 15.59
CA GLU A 16 -3.62 -53.50 14.41
C GLU A 16 -5.01 -52.87 14.67
N ASN A 17 -5.54 -52.95 15.90
CA ASN A 17 -6.79 -52.26 16.26
C ASN A 17 -6.60 -50.74 16.45
N LEU A 18 -5.37 -50.26 16.69
CA LEU A 18 -5.04 -48.86 16.94
C LEU A 18 -4.78 -48.05 15.66
N LEU A 19 -4.23 -48.68 14.62
CA LEU A 19 -4.03 -48.04 13.31
C LEU A 19 -5.34 -47.81 12.52
N GLY A 20 -6.47 -48.33 13.02
CA GLY A 20 -7.81 -48.06 12.50
C GLY A 20 -8.56 -46.89 13.15
N SER A 21 -8.02 -46.26 14.22
CA SER A 21 -8.71 -45.17 14.92
C SER A 21 -8.13 -43.80 14.56
N GLN A 22 -8.97 -42.88 14.05
CA GLN A 22 -8.58 -41.50 13.71
C GLN A 22 -8.43 -40.59 14.94
N ASN A 23 -7.83 -41.06 16.05
CA ASN A 23 -7.66 -40.24 17.25
C ASN A 23 -6.19 -40.07 17.64
N LEU A 24 -5.56 -39.04 17.06
CA LEU A 24 -4.13 -38.72 17.20
C LEU A 24 -3.73 -38.44 18.66
N GLU A 25 -4.64 -37.92 19.49
CA GLU A 25 -4.39 -37.59 20.90
C GLU A 25 -4.16 -38.85 21.76
N ALA A 26 -4.86 -39.95 21.48
CA ALA A 26 -4.72 -41.20 22.21
C ALA A 26 -3.36 -41.89 21.92
N VAL A 27 -2.88 -41.79 20.68
CA VAL A 27 -1.58 -42.34 20.26
C VAL A 27 -0.43 -41.58 20.92
N VAL A 28 -0.53 -40.25 21.00
CA VAL A 28 0.49 -39.40 21.65
C VAL A 28 0.53 -39.64 23.17
N LEU A 29 -0.64 -39.79 23.82
CA LEU A 29 -0.72 -40.07 25.25
C LEU A 29 -0.10 -41.43 25.63
N LEU A 30 -0.30 -42.46 24.80
CA LEU A 30 0.28 -43.79 25.01
C LEU A 30 1.81 -43.83 24.79
N LEU A 31 2.34 -43.06 23.82
CA LEU A 31 3.78 -42.91 23.61
C LEU A 31 4.46 -42.17 24.78
N LEU A 32 3.77 -41.16 25.35
CA LEU A 32 4.23 -40.47 26.55
C LEU A 32 4.26 -41.40 27.77
N ILE A 33 3.22 -42.23 27.95
CA ILE A 33 3.17 -43.23 29.03
C ILE A 33 4.30 -44.25 28.90
N ALA A 34 4.53 -44.78 27.70
CA ALA A 34 5.63 -45.72 27.42
C ALA A 34 7.02 -45.11 27.71
N GLY A 35 7.21 -43.82 27.38
CA GLY A 35 8.42 -43.06 27.72
C GLY A 35 8.64 -42.92 29.23
N THR A 36 7.58 -42.60 29.99
CA THR A 36 7.65 -42.51 31.46
C THR A 36 7.95 -43.86 32.13
N VAL A 37 7.41 -44.97 31.62
CA VAL A 37 7.65 -46.32 32.16
C VAL A 37 9.10 -46.79 31.90
N ALA A 38 9.67 -46.43 30.74
CA ALA A 38 11.08 -46.66 30.45
C ALA A 38 12.01 -45.85 31.37
N THR A 39 11.64 -44.61 31.73
CA THR A 39 12.41 -43.80 32.68
C THR A 39 12.30 -44.28 34.14
N SER A 40 11.14 -44.81 34.56
CA SER A 40 10.98 -45.31 35.94
C SER A 40 11.67 -46.65 36.16
N THR A 41 11.75 -47.52 35.14
CA THR A 41 12.47 -48.80 35.21
C THR A 41 13.99 -48.60 35.22
N GLY A 42 14.51 -47.58 34.52
CA GLY A 42 15.92 -47.17 34.61
C GLY A 42 16.32 -46.61 35.98
N LEU A 43 15.41 -45.89 36.65
CA LEU A 43 15.64 -45.34 38.00
C LEU A 43 15.71 -46.44 39.08
N ALA A 44 14.93 -47.51 38.96
CA ALA A 44 14.92 -48.63 39.91
C ALA A 44 16.20 -49.49 39.86
N ALA A 45 16.84 -49.59 38.69
CA ALA A 45 18.11 -50.30 38.51
C ALA A 45 19.32 -49.56 39.12
N LEU A 46 19.27 -48.23 39.18
CA LEU A 46 20.34 -47.40 39.76
C LEU A 46 20.33 -47.34 41.30
N ILE A 47 19.18 -47.61 41.94
CA ILE A 47 19.01 -47.56 43.41
C ILE A 47 19.37 -48.91 44.09
N SER A 48 19.63 -49.97 43.32
CA SER A 48 19.77 -51.35 43.83
C SER A 48 21.21 -51.91 43.80
N LEU A 49 22.25 -51.08 43.99
CA LEU A 49 23.63 -51.54 44.14
C LEU A 49 24.03 -51.65 45.63
N PRO A 50 24.52 -52.81 46.11
CA PRO A 50 24.81 -53.02 47.53
C PRO A 50 26.13 -52.37 47.95
N THR A 51 26.10 -51.67 49.08
CA THR A 51 27.26 -51.08 49.76
C THR A 51 28.08 -52.17 50.47
N GLY A 52 29.30 -52.43 50.00
CA GLY A 52 30.30 -53.29 50.67
C GLY A 52 31.65 -52.57 50.76
N HIS A 53 32.33 -52.73 51.90
CA HIS A 53 33.53 -52.00 52.32
C HIS A 53 34.77 -52.09 51.40
N HIS A 54 35.59 -51.02 51.52
CA HIS A 54 36.95 -50.76 51.01
C HIS A 54 37.12 -50.17 49.60
N GLY A 55 37.62 -48.92 49.57
CA GLY A 55 38.64 -48.47 48.61
C GLY A 55 38.21 -47.62 47.41
N ILE A 56 38.29 -46.28 47.59
CA ILE A 56 38.86 -45.26 46.69
C ILE A 56 38.25 -45.04 45.28
N ASP A 57 37.73 -43.80 45.12
CA ASP A 57 37.81 -42.81 44.03
C ASP A 57 37.31 -43.06 42.59
N GLN A 58 36.76 -41.96 42.07
CA GLN A 58 36.43 -41.57 40.68
C GLN A 58 35.05 -41.96 40.12
N LEU A 59 34.08 -41.07 40.35
CA LEU A 59 33.04 -40.75 39.37
C LEU A 59 32.97 -39.22 39.21
N HIS A 60 33.30 -38.76 38.01
CA HIS A 60 33.50 -37.35 37.68
C HIS A 60 32.19 -36.55 37.68
N LEU A 61 32.22 -35.33 38.22
CA LEU A 61 31.13 -34.33 38.19
C LEU A 61 30.59 -34.01 36.77
N SER A 62 31.26 -34.44 35.70
CA SER A 62 30.85 -34.20 34.31
C SER A 62 29.65 -35.06 33.88
N GLU A 63 29.51 -36.30 34.36
CA GLU A 63 28.41 -37.17 33.90
C GLU A 63 27.07 -36.81 34.53
N LEU A 64 27.08 -36.32 35.77
CA LEU A 64 25.87 -35.80 36.44
C LEU A 64 25.34 -34.52 35.76
N GLN A 65 26.24 -33.67 35.25
CA GLN A 65 25.86 -32.46 34.51
C GLN A 65 25.23 -32.79 33.14
N VAL A 66 25.71 -33.81 32.43
CA VAL A 66 25.13 -34.22 31.15
C VAL A 66 23.73 -34.80 31.33
N VAL A 67 23.50 -35.57 32.40
CA VAL A 67 22.16 -36.12 32.71
C VAL A 67 21.17 -35.02 33.10
N VAL A 68 21.60 -34.04 33.91
CA VAL A 68 20.75 -32.89 34.30
C VAL A 68 20.47 -31.97 33.10
N LEU A 69 21.44 -31.73 32.22
CA LEU A 69 21.20 -30.98 30.98
C LEU A 69 20.27 -31.73 30.02
N GLY A 70 20.40 -33.06 29.90
CA GLY A 70 19.50 -33.88 29.08
C GLY A 70 18.05 -33.85 29.58
N LEU A 71 17.85 -33.89 30.90
CA LEU A 71 16.53 -33.77 31.52
C LEU A 71 15.91 -32.37 31.34
N LEU A 72 16.72 -31.31 31.47
CA LEU A 72 16.28 -29.93 31.20
C LEU A 72 15.93 -29.72 29.73
N PHE A 73 16.71 -30.27 28.81
CA PHE A 73 16.45 -30.16 27.37
C PHE A 73 15.19 -30.95 26.97
N GLY A 74 14.99 -32.14 27.53
CA GLY A 74 13.77 -32.92 27.34
C GLY A 74 12.51 -32.21 27.87
N ALA A 75 12.61 -31.57 29.04
CA ALA A 75 11.50 -30.79 29.61
C ALA A 75 11.16 -29.55 28.76
N ILE A 76 12.17 -28.84 28.24
CA ILE A 76 11.97 -27.68 27.36
C ILE A 76 11.34 -28.10 26.03
N LEU A 77 11.80 -29.20 25.43
CA LEU A 77 11.26 -29.72 24.18
C LEU A 77 9.81 -30.21 24.34
N ALA A 78 9.49 -30.86 25.46
CA ALA A 78 8.12 -31.28 25.78
C ALA A 78 7.19 -30.07 26.01
N THR A 79 7.70 -29.01 26.64
CA THR A 79 6.94 -27.76 26.86
C THR A 79 6.70 -27.03 25.54
N PHE A 80 7.68 -27.03 24.64
CA PHE A 80 7.58 -26.42 23.32
C PHE A 80 6.61 -27.22 22.42
N LEU A 81 6.64 -28.54 22.47
CA LEU A 81 5.69 -29.41 21.77
C LEU A 81 4.26 -29.28 22.32
N LEU A 82 4.08 -29.10 23.64
CA LEU A 82 2.78 -28.78 24.23
C LEU A 82 2.22 -27.45 23.73
N PHE A 83 3.09 -26.44 23.54
CA PHE A 83 2.72 -25.13 23.02
C PHE A 83 2.37 -25.13 21.53
N VAL A 84 2.95 -26.06 20.76
CA VAL A 84 2.70 -26.20 19.32
C VAL A 84 1.45 -27.04 19.03
N VAL A 85 1.08 -27.96 19.92
CA VAL A 85 -0.06 -28.89 19.72
C VAL A 85 -1.37 -28.38 20.31
N LEU A 86 -1.35 -27.48 21.29
CA LEU A 86 -2.58 -26.96 21.93
C LEU A 86 -2.93 -25.55 21.44
N ASP A 87 -4.01 -25.47 20.66
CA ASP A 87 -4.64 -24.23 20.23
C ASP A 87 -5.18 -23.41 21.43
N SER A 88 -5.21 -22.09 21.27
CA SER A 88 -5.22 -21.06 22.33
C SER A 88 -6.48 -20.99 23.20
N ALA A 89 -7.40 -21.95 23.07
CA ALA A 89 -8.70 -21.94 23.76
C ALA A 89 -8.84 -22.97 24.90
N VAL A 90 -7.99 -24.00 24.98
CA VAL A 90 -8.09 -25.05 26.04
C VAL A 90 -7.21 -24.75 27.26
N VAL A 91 -6.25 -23.82 27.13
CA VAL A 91 -5.31 -23.47 28.21
C VAL A 91 -6.02 -22.86 29.42
N ALA A 92 -7.19 -22.21 29.27
CA ALA A 92 -7.89 -21.60 30.40
C ALA A 92 -8.50 -22.63 31.40
N SER A 93 -8.82 -23.85 30.98
CA SER A 93 -9.52 -24.83 31.86
C SER A 93 -8.60 -25.87 32.51
N GLN A 94 -7.29 -25.86 32.25
CA GLN A 94 -6.32 -26.76 32.89
C GLN A 94 -5.35 -26.07 33.86
N TRP A 95 -5.39 -24.73 33.96
CA TRP A 95 -4.56 -23.99 34.93
C TRP A 95 -4.94 -24.23 36.40
N SER A 96 -6.16 -24.71 36.67
CA SER A 96 -6.57 -25.13 38.02
C SER A 96 -5.83 -26.37 38.52
N SER A 97 -5.22 -27.16 37.62
CA SER A 97 -4.59 -28.44 37.95
C SER A 97 -3.06 -28.34 38.11
N MET A 98 -2.42 -27.30 37.57
CA MET A 98 -0.98 -27.05 37.77
C MET A 98 -0.66 -26.34 39.09
N GLU A 99 -1.60 -25.57 39.67
CA GLU A 99 -1.46 -24.98 41.02
C GLU A 99 -1.31 -26.09 42.10
N ALA A 100 -1.90 -27.27 41.88
CA ALA A 100 -1.85 -28.39 42.83
C ALA A 100 -0.52 -29.17 42.81
N ILE A 101 0.16 -29.22 41.67
CA ILE A 101 1.37 -30.05 41.49
C ILE A 101 2.64 -29.29 41.92
N MET A 102 2.72 -27.98 41.68
CA MET A 102 3.87 -27.14 42.08
C MET A 102 3.96 -26.91 43.60
N CYS A 103 2.88 -27.15 44.36
CA CYS A 103 2.90 -27.04 45.82
C CYS A 103 3.38 -28.33 46.55
N MET A 104 3.48 -29.47 45.85
CA MET A 104 3.74 -30.78 46.49
C MET A 104 5.21 -31.21 46.50
N LEU A 105 6.14 -30.42 45.96
CA LEU A 105 7.55 -30.84 45.81
C LEU A 105 8.62 -29.85 46.35
N GLY A 106 8.29 -28.89 47.21
CA GLY A 106 9.30 -28.00 47.79
C GLY A 106 8.88 -27.33 49.08
N SER A 107 9.61 -27.62 50.16
CA SER A 107 9.54 -26.91 51.44
C SER A 107 9.99 -25.45 51.29
N GLY A 108 9.05 -24.53 51.03
CA GLY A 108 9.36 -23.09 51.08
C GLY A 108 8.30 -22.21 50.43
N ARG A 109 7.82 -21.21 51.18
CA ARG A 109 6.75 -20.26 50.83
C ARG A 109 6.95 -19.61 49.45
N CYS A 110 6.12 -19.96 48.46
CA CYS A 110 5.96 -19.20 47.23
C CYS A 110 4.77 -18.24 47.41
N THR A 111 5.01 -16.95 47.66
CA THR A 111 3.93 -15.97 47.83
C THR A 111 3.42 -15.53 46.46
N ARG A 112 2.12 -15.72 46.22
CA ARG A 112 1.35 -15.37 45.01
C ARG A 112 1.66 -13.96 44.45
N THR A 113 2.08 -13.05 45.32
CA THR A 113 2.50 -11.68 45.02
C THR A 113 3.65 -11.56 44.02
N HIS A 114 4.63 -12.47 44.03
CA HIS A 114 5.79 -12.33 43.13
C HIS A 114 5.48 -12.69 41.67
N LEU A 115 4.54 -13.62 41.43
CA LEU A 115 4.13 -14.00 40.06
C LEU A 115 3.26 -12.91 39.42
N TYR A 116 2.32 -12.33 40.19
CA TYR A 116 1.53 -11.19 39.73
C TYR A 116 2.40 -9.95 39.53
N LEU A 117 3.41 -9.73 40.37
CA LEU A 117 4.37 -8.63 40.17
C LEU A 117 5.22 -8.85 38.92
N LEU A 118 5.66 -10.09 38.64
CA LEU A 118 6.40 -10.41 37.41
C LEU A 118 5.50 -10.25 36.17
N LEU A 119 4.24 -10.68 36.23
CA LEU A 119 3.27 -10.51 35.14
C LEU A 119 2.92 -9.04 34.93
N LEU A 120 2.74 -8.26 36.01
CA LEU A 120 2.55 -6.81 35.96
C LEU A 120 3.80 -6.08 35.47
N ILE A 121 5.00 -6.56 35.80
CA ILE A 121 6.27 -6.04 35.29
C ILE A 121 6.44 -6.40 33.82
N ILE A 122 6.01 -7.57 33.35
CA ILE A 122 6.03 -7.95 31.92
C ILE A 122 4.97 -7.17 31.12
N ILE A 123 3.80 -6.89 31.72
CA ILE A 123 2.76 -6.04 31.13
C ILE A 123 3.18 -4.56 31.16
N ALA A 124 3.90 -4.10 32.20
CA ALA A 124 4.42 -2.74 32.31
C ALA A 124 5.72 -2.52 31.53
N LEU A 125 6.52 -3.56 31.31
CA LEU A 125 7.68 -3.63 30.41
C LEU A 125 7.30 -4.15 29.03
N GLY A 126 6.00 -4.15 28.68
CA GLY A 126 5.56 -4.17 27.30
C GLY A 126 6.13 -2.92 26.63
N PHE A 127 7.36 -3.04 26.12
CA PHE A 127 8.04 -2.08 25.27
C PHE A 127 7.27 -2.02 23.96
N HIS A 128 6.05 -1.46 23.99
CA HIS A 128 5.42 -1.00 22.76
C HIS A 128 6.21 0.22 22.36
N THR A 129 7.13 -0.01 21.42
CA THR A 129 7.62 1.00 20.47
C THR A 129 6.43 1.64 19.77
N VAL A 130 6.64 2.68 18.98
CA VAL A 130 5.54 3.23 18.17
C VAL A 130 5.13 2.16 17.14
N GLU A 131 4.17 1.33 17.51
CA GLU A 131 3.56 0.31 16.66
C GLU A 131 2.63 1.02 15.65
N GLY A 132 2.66 0.61 14.37
CA GLY A 132 1.73 1.10 13.35
C GLY A 132 2.13 2.30 12.49
N VAL A 133 3.41 2.71 12.45
CA VAL A 133 3.86 3.73 11.48
C VAL A 133 3.89 3.14 10.06
N TRP A 134 3.20 3.82 9.15
CA TRP A 134 3.13 3.47 7.73
C TRP A 134 2.99 4.74 6.85
N PRO A 135 3.76 4.89 5.76
CA PRO A 135 5.03 4.22 5.46
C PRO A 135 6.08 4.37 6.56
N LEU A 136 7.02 3.41 6.68
CA LEU A 136 8.16 3.52 7.60
C LEU A 136 9.09 4.70 7.19
N PRO A 137 9.44 5.61 8.11
CA PRO A 137 10.37 6.71 7.81
C PRO A 137 11.78 6.23 7.44
N GLN A 138 12.55 7.09 6.76
CA GLN A 138 13.96 6.81 6.43
C GLN A 138 14.81 6.56 7.68
N THR A 139 14.65 7.39 8.71
CA THR A 139 15.29 7.19 10.02
C THR A 139 14.29 7.48 11.13
N VAL A 140 14.20 6.57 12.11
CA VAL A 140 13.36 6.74 13.29
C VAL A 140 14.12 6.30 14.54
N THR A 141 14.29 7.22 15.49
CA THR A 141 14.86 6.93 16.80
C THR A 141 13.77 7.07 17.85
N THR A 142 13.31 5.93 18.40
CA THR A 142 12.24 5.91 19.40
C THR A 142 12.78 5.84 20.82
N SER A 143 12.02 6.38 21.77
CA SER A 143 12.28 6.25 23.20
C SER A 143 11.07 5.59 23.90
N PRO A 144 11.29 4.83 24.99
CA PRO A 144 10.19 4.31 25.82
C PRO A 144 9.45 5.43 26.58
N GLU A 145 10.00 6.64 26.63
CA GLU A 145 9.41 7.80 27.30
C GLU A 145 8.13 8.26 26.56
N ARG A 146 7.01 8.33 27.31
CA ARG A 146 5.70 8.72 26.77
C ARG A 146 5.25 10.06 27.33
N TYR A 147 4.62 10.87 26.47
CA TYR A 147 4.03 12.15 26.86
C TYR A 147 2.51 12.11 26.70
N PRO A 148 1.73 12.35 27.78
CA PRO A 148 0.28 12.41 27.67
C PRO A 148 -0.14 13.65 26.87
N LEU A 149 -1.07 13.47 25.94
CA LEU A 149 -1.68 14.57 25.17
C LEU A 149 -3.07 14.89 25.73
N ASN A 150 -3.36 16.18 25.92
CA ASN A 150 -4.66 16.68 26.36
C ASN A 150 -5.26 17.55 25.26
N SER A 151 -6.45 17.21 24.77
CA SER A 151 -7.13 17.93 23.69
C SER A 151 -7.44 19.40 24.02
N GLN A 152 -7.66 19.75 25.29
CA GLN A 152 -7.95 21.13 25.71
C GLN A 152 -6.70 22.02 25.78
N ALA A 153 -5.51 21.42 25.81
CA ALA A 153 -4.23 22.11 25.97
C ALA A 153 -3.25 21.83 24.82
N PHE A 154 -3.71 21.14 23.77
CA PHE A 154 -2.93 20.85 22.57
C PHE A 154 -3.27 21.86 21.49
N TYR A 155 -2.25 22.40 20.83
CA TYR A 155 -2.45 23.23 19.64
C TYR A 155 -1.26 23.15 18.70
N PHE A 156 -1.56 23.40 17.42
CA PHE A 156 -0.57 23.64 16.39
C PHE A 156 -0.25 25.13 16.32
N GLY A 157 1.03 25.46 16.27
CA GLY A 157 1.52 26.81 16.11
C GLY A 157 2.55 26.91 14.99
N TYR A 158 2.69 28.10 14.42
CA TYR A 158 3.78 28.41 13.52
C TYR A 158 5.04 28.67 14.34
N GLY A 159 6.16 28.06 13.94
CA GLY A 159 7.46 28.38 14.53
C GLY A 159 7.83 29.84 14.28
N ARG A 160 8.57 30.45 15.21
CA ARG A 160 8.91 31.89 15.16
C ARG A 160 9.63 32.28 13.87
N GLN A 161 10.53 31.41 13.40
CA GLN A 161 11.37 31.61 12.21
C GLN A 161 10.74 31.04 10.92
N SER A 162 9.57 30.41 10.99
CA SER A 162 8.88 29.85 9.82
C SER A 162 8.64 30.93 8.76
N ALA A 163 8.91 30.62 7.49
CA ALA A 163 8.53 31.45 6.35
C ALA A 163 7.00 31.56 6.26
N ALA A 164 6.30 30.43 6.38
CA ALA A 164 4.85 30.39 6.46
C ALA A 164 4.33 30.97 7.79
N LYS A 165 3.26 31.75 7.73
CA LYS A 165 2.60 32.43 8.84
C LYS A 165 1.08 32.13 8.86
N PRO A 166 0.35 32.49 9.95
CA PRO A 166 -1.11 32.41 9.94
C PRO A 166 -1.72 33.08 8.71
N GLY A 167 -2.65 32.40 8.03
CA GLY A 167 -3.13 32.77 6.70
C GLY A 167 -2.67 31.81 5.59
N CYS A 168 -1.69 30.95 5.86
CA CYS A 168 -1.30 29.86 4.97
C CYS A 168 -2.44 28.83 4.83
N SER A 169 -3.12 28.81 3.68
CA SER A 169 -4.32 27.99 3.48
C SER A 169 -4.08 26.49 3.70
N VAL A 170 -2.91 25.98 3.26
CA VAL A 170 -2.53 24.57 3.40
C VAL A 170 -2.29 24.20 4.87
N LEU A 171 -1.44 24.93 5.58
CA LEU A 171 -1.08 24.61 6.97
C LEU A 171 -2.24 24.88 7.94
N ASP A 172 -2.99 25.98 7.76
CA ASP A 172 -4.16 26.27 8.60
C ASP A 172 -5.24 25.18 8.45
N ALA A 173 -5.46 24.69 7.23
CA ALA A 173 -6.37 23.57 6.99
C ALA A 173 -5.81 22.25 7.57
N ALA A 174 -4.50 22.01 7.45
CA ALA A 174 -3.85 20.84 8.01
C ALA A 174 -3.93 20.79 9.54
N PHE A 175 -3.68 21.91 10.24
CA PHE A 175 -3.74 21.98 11.70
C PHE A 175 -5.13 21.62 12.23
N LYS A 176 -6.18 22.21 11.65
CA LYS A 176 -7.57 21.89 12.02
C LYS A 176 -7.89 20.42 11.80
N ARG A 177 -7.48 19.90 10.66
CA ARG A 177 -7.73 18.51 10.25
C ARG A 177 -7.02 17.51 11.14
N TYR A 178 -5.72 17.65 11.34
CA TYR A 178 -4.95 16.73 12.17
C TYR A 178 -5.36 16.79 13.63
N PHE A 179 -5.77 17.95 14.14
CA PHE A 179 -6.38 18.04 15.47
C PHE A 179 -7.59 17.11 15.58
N SER A 180 -8.53 17.17 14.62
CA SER A 180 -9.70 16.28 14.60
C SER A 180 -9.34 14.80 14.42
N LEU A 181 -8.28 14.49 13.65
CA LEU A 181 -7.82 13.10 13.47
C LEU A 181 -7.14 12.53 14.72
N ILE A 182 -6.43 13.35 15.49
CA ILE A 182 -5.78 12.95 16.75
C ILE A 182 -6.84 12.78 17.85
N PHE A 183 -7.81 13.70 17.94
CA PHE A 183 -8.82 13.73 19.01
C PHE A 183 -10.24 13.50 18.48
N GLN A 184 -10.48 12.41 17.75
CA GLN A 184 -11.82 12.09 17.21
C GLN A 184 -12.91 11.95 18.29
N ASP A 185 -12.54 11.47 19.49
CA ASP A 185 -13.49 11.29 20.60
C ASP A 185 -13.89 12.64 21.22
N TYR A 186 -13.08 13.69 21.04
CA TYR A 186 -13.38 15.04 21.49
C TYR A 186 -14.45 15.71 20.63
N THR A 187 -14.44 15.48 19.31
CA THR A 187 -15.47 16.01 18.40
C THR A 187 -16.82 15.31 18.53
N SER A 188 -16.88 14.16 19.21
CA SER A 188 -18.04 13.28 19.27
C SER A 188 -18.79 13.33 20.61
N GLY A 189 -18.26 14.02 21.62
CA GLY A 189 -18.80 14.03 22.99
C GLY A 189 -19.25 15.41 23.48
N ASN A 190 -20.57 15.59 23.66
CA ASN A 190 -21.13 16.63 24.52
C ASN A 190 -20.89 16.24 26.00
N GLY A 191 -19.79 16.70 26.60
CA GLY A 191 -19.56 16.51 28.04
C GLY A 191 -18.54 17.49 28.61
N PRO A 192 -18.86 18.25 29.68
CA PRO A 192 -17.89 19.14 30.31
C PRO A 192 -17.06 18.31 31.30
N LEU A 193 -15.77 18.18 31.05
CA LEU A 193 -14.83 17.66 32.05
C LEU A 193 -13.80 18.75 32.37
N ARG A 194 -13.94 19.29 33.59
CA ARG A 194 -12.96 20.12 34.29
C ARG A 194 -11.87 19.21 34.84
N PHE A 195 -10.60 19.59 34.71
CA PHE A 195 -9.71 19.95 35.83
C PHE A 195 -8.29 20.32 35.34
N ASN A 196 -7.82 21.41 35.94
CA ASN A 196 -6.48 21.99 36.11
C ASN A 196 -5.25 21.07 35.90
N GLN A 197 -4.36 21.40 34.95
CA GLN A 197 -2.92 21.69 35.19
C GLN A 197 -2.08 21.95 33.92
N ASN A 198 -1.35 23.07 33.96
CA ASN A 198 0.03 23.39 33.55
C ASN A 198 0.69 22.80 32.29
N LYS A 199 0.98 23.75 31.39
CA LYS A 199 1.79 23.72 30.15
C LYS A 199 1.13 23.05 28.93
N PRO A 200 0.73 23.84 27.92
CA PRO A 200 0.18 23.29 26.68
C PRO A 200 1.24 22.51 25.92
N PHE A 201 0.89 21.34 25.39
CA PHE A 201 1.75 20.63 24.46
C PHE A 201 1.63 21.32 23.11
N THR A 202 2.69 22.01 22.72
CA THR A 202 2.71 22.79 21.48
C THR A 202 3.43 22.01 20.40
N VAL A 203 2.84 21.96 19.22
CA VAL A 203 3.57 21.58 18.00
C VAL A 203 3.93 22.85 17.27
N GLU A 204 5.21 23.16 17.17
CA GLU A 204 5.70 24.23 16.32
C GLU A 204 6.05 23.67 14.95
N VAL A 205 5.37 24.16 13.91
CA VAL A 205 5.67 23.83 12.51
C VAL A 205 6.42 24.98 11.88
N SER A 206 7.63 24.71 11.39
CA SER A 206 8.47 25.67 10.68
C SER A 206 8.73 25.19 9.26
N VAL A 207 8.60 26.09 8.30
CA VAL A 207 8.89 25.82 6.89
C VAL A 207 9.89 26.84 6.35
N ASP A 208 10.85 26.39 5.55
CA ASP A 208 11.90 27.24 4.97
C ASP A 208 11.40 28.09 3.78
N HIS A 209 10.46 27.57 2.99
CA HIS A 209 9.85 28.25 1.84
C HIS A 209 8.32 28.42 1.97
N ASP A 210 7.80 29.59 1.59
CA ASP A 210 6.36 29.87 1.59
C ASP A 210 5.71 29.51 0.24
N ASP A 211 5.27 28.26 0.13
CA ASP A 211 4.55 27.73 -1.04
C ASP A 211 3.05 27.49 -0.75
N CYS A 212 2.50 28.13 0.29
CA CYS A 212 1.16 27.86 0.82
C CYS A 212 0.02 28.05 -0.20
N GLU A 213 0.17 29.01 -1.11
CA GLU A 213 -0.83 29.32 -2.13
C GLU A 213 -0.52 28.69 -3.49
N SER A 214 0.59 27.97 -3.58
CA SER A 214 1.05 27.26 -4.78
C SER A 214 0.43 25.86 -4.88
N TYR A 215 0.62 25.22 -6.05
CA TYR A 215 0.34 23.80 -6.25
C TYR A 215 1.64 23.00 -6.13
N PRO A 216 1.59 21.76 -5.56
CA PRO A 216 2.75 20.88 -5.57
C PRO A 216 3.13 20.50 -7.01
N ASN A 217 4.41 20.25 -7.24
CA ASN A 217 4.99 19.80 -8.50
C ASN A 217 6.03 18.69 -8.23
N GLU A 218 6.64 18.12 -9.27
CA GLU A 218 7.62 17.01 -9.13
C GLU A 218 8.86 17.39 -8.29
N ASP A 219 9.24 18.66 -8.27
CA ASP A 219 10.42 19.15 -7.54
C ASP A 219 10.10 19.67 -6.14
N SER A 220 8.84 19.60 -5.72
CA SER A 220 8.41 19.99 -4.38
C SER A 220 9.04 19.07 -3.33
N SER A 221 9.86 19.64 -2.43
CA SER A 221 10.54 18.86 -1.40
C SER A 221 9.57 18.42 -0.31
N GLU A 222 9.53 17.11 -0.04
CA GLU A 222 8.69 16.50 1.02
C GLU A 222 9.52 16.12 2.25
N ARG A 223 10.76 16.63 2.36
CA ARG A 223 11.66 16.34 3.48
C ARG A 223 11.22 17.05 4.75
N TYR A 224 11.30 16.34 5.87
CA TYR A 224 11.03 16.92 7.18
C TYR A 224 11.85 16.28 8.30
N ASN A 225 12.04 17.06 9.35
CA ASN A 225 12.55 16.60 10.63
C ASN A 225 11.50 16.83 11.71
N LEU A 226 11.20 15.79 12.49
CA LEU A 226 10.32 15.87 13.65
C LEU A 226 11.09 15.51 14.91
N SER A 227 11.07 16.41 15.88
CA SER A 227 11.60 16.20 17.23
C SER A 227 10.47 16.36 18.25
N VAL A 228 10.24 15.33 19.05
CA VAL A 228 9.26 15.35 20.13
C VAL A 228 9.94 15.30 21.49
N SER A 229 9.63 16.26 22.35
CA SER A 229 10.19 16.40 23.70
C SER A 229 9.12 16.76 24.73
N ALA A 230 9.46 16.75 26.01
CA ALA A 230 8.51 17.07 27.08
C ALA A 230 7.92 18.48 26.90
N GLY A 231 6.61 18.54 26.63
CA GLY A 231 5.84 19.78 26.50
C GLY A 231 5.93 20.49 25.14
N LYS A 232 6.77 20.04 24.21
CA LYS A 232 6.81 20.57 22.84
C LYS A 232 7.25 19.53 21.81
N ALA A 233 6.66 19.61 20.63
CA ALA A 233 7.19 19.01 19.41
C ALA A 233 7.57 20.12 18.42
N SER A 234 8.68 19.92 17.70
CA SER A 234 9.11 20.79 16.61
C SER A 234 9.11 19.97 15.34
N LEU A 235 8.42 20.45 14.32
CA LEU A 235 8.49 19.92 12.98
C LEU A 235 9.06 20.98 12.05
N ASN A 236 10.19 20.67 11.44
CA ASN A 236 10.87 21.55 10.49
C ASN A 236 10.86 20.87 9.12
N ALA A 237 10.34 21.54 8.09
CA ALA A 237 10.28 21.00 6.73
C ALA A 237 10.80 22.03 5.73
N GLU A 238 11.38 21.58 4.62
CA GLU A 238 11.87 22.49 3.57
C GLU A 238 10.71 23.24 2.91
N THR A 239 9.59 22.54 2.70
CA THR A 239 8.35 23.11 2.16
C THR A 239 7.13 22.67 3.00
N VAL A 240 5.96 23.21 2.69
CA VAL A 240 4.70 22.93 3.42
C VAL A 240 4.23 21.47 3.31
N TRP A 241 4.85 20.65 2.47
CA TRP A 241 4.39 19.30 2.15
C TRP A 241 4.81 18.19 3.16
N GLY A 242 5.59 18.49 4.22
CA GLY A 242 6.25 17.48 5.09
C GLY A 242 5.78 17.27 6.57
N ALA A 243 4.59 17.64 7.06
CA ALA A 243 4.33 17.75 8.53
C ALA A 243 3.52 16.63 9.27
N TYR A 244 4.04 15.89 10.31
CA TYR A 244 3.36 14.83 11.14
C TYR A 244 3.84 14.60 12.65
N PHE A 245 3.21 13.70 13.48
CA PHE A 245 3.26 13.58 15.02
C PHE A 245 3.68 12.24 15.69
N VAL A 246 4.21 12.26 16.97
CA VAL A 246 4.74 11.07 17.73
C VAL A 246 4.81 11.17 19.30
N ASN A 247 5.18 10.06 19.99
CA ASN A 247 5.97 9.90 21.25
C ASN A 247 7.33 10.64 21.21
N LYS A 248 8.16 10.62 22.29
CA LYS A 248 9.56 11.11 22.21
C LYS A 248 10.30 10.36 21.11
N THR A 249 10.52 11.03 20.00
CA THR A 249 11.05 10.42 18.79
C THR A 249 11.73 11.51 17.98
N GLU A 250 12.83 11.12 17.35
CA GLU A 250 13.50 11.90 16.32
C GLU A 250 13.30 11.17 14.99
N ILE A 251 12.75 11.88 14.01
CA ILE A 251 12.51 11.40 12.65
C ILE A 251 13.21 12.35 11.68
N ASP A 252 14.04 11.80 10.79
CA ASP A 252 14.46 12.45 9.54
C ASP A 252 13.92 11.58 8.39
N ASP A 253 13.08 12.18 7.56
CA ASP A 253 12.29 11.44 6.58
C ASP A 253 12.14 12.20 5.26
N PHE A 254 12.15 11.45 4.17
CA PHE A 254 12.02 11.93 2.80
C PHE A 254 11.62 10.75 1.90
N PRO A 255 10.91 11.00 0.79
CA PRO A 255 10.51 9.92 -0.11
C PRO A 255 11.70 9.36 -0.90
N ARG A 256 11.74 8.05 -1.11
CA ARG A 256 12.66 7.40 -2.04
C ARG A 256 12.41 7.81 -3.49
N PHE A 257 11.14 7.96 -3.87
CA PHE A 257 10.72 8.35 -5.22
C PHE A 257 9.80 9.56 -5.20
N LYS A 258 9.98 10.47 -6.16
CA LYS A 258 9.20 11.70 -6.28
C LYS A 258 7.78 11.46 -6.84
N PHE A 259 7.61 10.48 -7.72
CA PHE A 259 6.31 10.16 -8.32
C PHE A 259 5.65 8.98 -7.59
N ARG A 260 4.57 9.24 -6.85
CA ARG A 260 3.85 8.19 -6.10
C ARG A 260 2.37 8.30 -6.41
N GLY A 261 1.95 7.54 -7.41
CA GLY A 261 0.65 7.62 -8.04
C GLY A 261 -0.40 6.64 -7.53
N ILE A 262 -1.67 7.06 -7.61
CA ILE A 262 -2.82 6.17 -7.75
C ILE A 262 -3.58 6.57 -9.01
N LEU A 263 -3.84 5.60 -9.88
CA LEU A 263 -4.81 5.75 -10.98
C LEU A 263 -6.20 5.34 -10.52
N LEU A 264 -7.17 6.23 -10.76
CA LEU A 264 -8.59 5.87 -10.72
C LEU A 264 -9.20 6.05 -12.11
N ASP A 265 -9.81 4.97 -12.60
CA ASP A 265 -10.66 4.98 -13.78
C ASP A 265 -12.09 5.39 -13.39
N THR A 266 -12.54 6.48 -13.99
CA THR A 266 -13.89 7.02 -13.80
C THR A 266 -14.76 6.96 -15.04
N SER A 267 -14.27 6.27 -16.08
CA SER A 267 -14.97 6.08 -17.34
C SER A 267 -15.71 4.76 -17.40
N ARG A 268 -15.07 3.64 -17.01
CA ARG A 268 -15.69 2.32 -17.03
C ARG A 268 -16.88 2.26 -16.06
N HIS A 269 -16.74 2.92 -14.91
CA HIS A 269 -17.84 3.27 -14.02
C HIS A 269 -17.64 4.69 -13.48
N TYR A 270 -18.73 5.43 -13.32
CA TYR A 270 -18.69 6.76 -12.69
C TYR A 270 -18.38 6.63 -11.19
N LEU A 271 -17.43 7.41 -10.71
CA LEU A 271 -17.18 7.57 -9.28
C LEU A 271 -17.75 8.91 -8.80
N PRO A 272 -18.66 8.93 -7.80
CA PRO A 272 -19.10 10.18 -7.19
C PRO A 272 -17.91 10.97 -6.64
N VAL A 273 -17.96 12.29 -6.75
CA VAL A 273 -16.89 13.19 -6.25
C VAL A 273 -16.52 12.87 -4.81
N THR A 274 -17.50 12.54 -3.96
CA THR A 274 -17.28 12.16 -2.56
C THR A 274 -16.40 10.91 -2.39
N ALA A 275 -16.49 9.94 -3.30
CA ALA A 275 -15.62 8.77 -3.30
C ALA A 275 -14.18 9.14 -3.67
N ILE A 276 -14.01 10.02 -4.68
CA ILE A 276 -12.70 10.55 -5.11
C ILE A 276 -12.04 11.33 -3.96
N LEU A 277 -12.76 12.25 -3.32
CA LEU A 277 -12.24 13.04 -2.20
C LEU A 277 -11.79 12.15 -1.02
N LYS A 278 -12.56 11.11 -0.68
CA LYS A 278 -12.17 10.13 0.34
C LYS A 278 -10.92 9.33 -0.06
N THR A 279 -10.76 9.03 -1.35
CA THR A 279 -9.53 8.40 -1.85
C THR A 279 -8.33 9.33 -1.70
N LEU A 280 -8.47 10.63 -2.00
CA LEU A 280 -7.42 11.63 -1.76
C LEU A 280 -7.02 11.73 -0.28
N ASP A 281 -7.99 11.65 0.64
CA ASP A 281 -7.69 11.61 2.08
C ASP A 281 -6.83 10.38 2.43
N ALA A 282 -7.20 9.19 1.92
CA ALA A 282 -6.48 7.95 2.15
C ALA A 282 -5.10 7.91 1.46
N MET A 283 -4.97 8.55 0.31
CA MET A 283 -3.70 8.78 -0.38
C MET A 283 -2.74 9.56 0.51
N ALA A 284 -3.20 10.65 1.11
CA ALA A 284 -2.38 11.45 2.01
C ALA A 284 -1.97 10.68 3.27
N TYR A 285 -2.87 9.87 3.84
CA TYR A 285 -2.53 9.00 4.97
C TYR A 285 -1.43 7.99 4.63
N SER A 286 -1.36 7.56 3.37
CA SER A 286 -0.34 6.63 2.85
C SER A 286 0.85 7.33 2.18
N LYS A 287 0.90 8.67 2.20
CA LYS A 287 1.92 9.51 1.54
C LYS A 287 2.05 9.36 0.00
N PHE A 288 0.96 9.01 -0.68
CA PHE A 288 0.88 9.22 -2.14
C PHE A 288 0.76 10.71 -2.45
N ASN A 289 1.32 11.15 -3.58
CA ASN A 289 1.36 12.57 -3.98
C ASN A 289 0.89 12.82 -5.42
N VAL A 290 0.52 11.79 -6.18
CA VAL A 290 -0.04 11.93 -7.53
C VAL A 290 -1.38 11.21 -7.61
N PHE A 291 -2.42 11.95 -7.97
CA PHE A 291 -3.70 11.41 -8.39
C PHE A 291 -3.74 11.41 -9.92
N HIS A 292 -3.57 10.24 -10.50
CA HIS A 292 -3.72 10.03 -11.93
C HIS A 292 -5.19 9.77 -12.23
N TRP A 293 -5.85 10.73 -12.88
CA TRP A 293 -7.27 10.68 -13.13
C TRP A 293 -7.54 10.25 -14.56
N HIS A 294 -7.74 8.95 -14.75
CA HIS A 294 -8.25 8.36 -15.97
C HIS A 294 -9.74 8.70 -16.12
N ILE A 295 -10.00 9.86 -16.72
CA ILE A 295 -11.28 10.55 -16.62
C ILE A 295 -12.27 10.19 -17.74
N VAL A 296 -11.79 9.65 -18.87
CA VAL A 296 -12.60 9.29 -20.05
C VAL A 296 -12.01 8.04 -20.72
N ASP A 297 -12.85 7.21 -21.34
CA ASP A 297 -12.48 5.98 -22.07
C ASP A 297 -13.64 5.58 -23.01
N ASP A 298 -13.60 4.41 -23.62
CA ASP A 298 -14.63 3.85 -24.51
C ASP A 298 -16.06 3.89 -23.94
N PRO A 299 -16.32 3.48 -22.69
CA PRO A 299 -17.70 3.37 -22.20
C PRO A 299 -18.34 4.72 -21.92
N SER A 300 -17.58 5.68 -21.37
CA SER A 300 -18.16 6.99 -21.01
C SER A 300 -17.19 8.18 -21.10
N PHE A 301 -17.77 9.36 -21.34
CA PHE A 301 -17.09 10.66 -21.31
C PHE A 301 -17.71 11.55 -20.21
N PRO A 302 -17.38 11.35 -18.92
CA PRO A 302 -18.00 12.10 -17.83
C PRO A 302 -17.45 13.53 -17.67
N TYR A 303 -16.26 13.84 -18.20
CA TYR A 303 -15.70 15.19 -18.11
C TYR A 303 -16.55 16.21 -18.88
N GLN A 304 -17.08 17.23 -18.18
CA GLN A 304 -17.85 18.28 -18.83
C GLN A 304 -16.93 19.36 -19.43
N SER A 305 -16.63 19.23 -20.71
CA SER A 305 -15.91 20.27 -21.44
C SER A 305 -16.77 21.51 -21.63
N SER A 306 -16.19 22.69 -21.42
CA SER A 306 -16.88 23.97 -21.69
C SER A 306 -16.83 24.31 -23.18
N THR A 307 -15.75 23.93 -23.85
CA THR A 307 -15.52 24.13 -25.28
C THR A 307 -16.31 23.13 -26.13
N PHE A 308 -16.48 21.90 -25.63
CA PHE A 308 -17.23 20.84 -26.32
C PHE A 308 -18.30 20.21 -25.40
N PRO A 309 -19.41 20.90 -25.11
CA PRO A 309 -20.45 20.40 -24.20
C PRO A 309 -21.06 19.05 -24.63
N ASP A 310 -21.08 18.79 -25.94
CA ASP A 310 -21.62 17.58 -26.54
C ASP A 310 -20.85 16.31 -26.16
N LEU A 311 -19.56 16.41 -25.81
CA LEU A 311 -18.75 15.27 -25.36
C LEU A 311 -19.38 14.62 -24.13
N SER A 312 -19.69 15.39 -23.09
CA SER A 312 -20.33 14.85 -21.89
C SER A 312 -21.83 14.59 -22.07
N SER A 313 -22.56 15.47 -22.76
CA SER A 313 -24.02 15.32 -22.88
C SER A 313 -24.45 14.11 -23.72
N LYS A 314 -23.58 13.62 -24.62
CA LYS A 314 -23.82 12.43 -25.45
C LYS A 314 -22.90 11.26 -25.10
N GLY A 315 -21.73 11.52 -24.50
CA GLY A 315 -20.71 10.53 -24.19
C GLY A 315 -20.79 9.96 -22.78
N ALA A 316 -21.31 10.69 -21.79
CA ALA A 316 -21.44 10.19 -20.41
C ALA A 316 -22.54 9.14 -20.27
N PHE A 317 -22.50 8.33 -19.20
CA PHE A 317 -23.59 7.41 -18.87
C PHE A 317 -24.94 8.12 -18.65
N HIS A 318 -24.90 9.33 -18.10
CA HIS A 318 -26.08 10.18 -17.96
C HIS A 318 -25.67 11.66 -17.99
N PRO A 319 -26.32 12.52 -18.80
CA PRO A 319 -25.86 13.88 -19.11
C PRO A 319 -25.91 14.86 -17.92
N MET A 320 -26.46 14.46 -16.77
CA MET A 320 -26.61 15.33 -15.59
C MET A 320 -26.06 14.73 -14.29
N THR A 321 -26.08 13.41 -14.14
CA THR A 321 -25.80 12.74 -12.84
C THR A 321 -24.48 12.00 -12.83
N HIS A 322 -23.96 11.65 -14.01
CA HIS A 322 -22.71 10.91 -14.19
C HIS A 322 -21.71 11.76 -14.98
N ILE A 323 -21.62 13.03 -14.60
CA ILE A 323 -20.70 14.01 -15.17
C ILE A 323 -19.85 14.63 -14.07
N TYR A 324 -18.67 15.10 -14.44
CA TYR A 324 -17.81 15.96 -13.63
C TYR A 324 -17.89 17.36 -14.20
N THR A 325 -18.63 18.23 -13.51
CA THR A 325 -18.72 19.63 -13.87
C THR A 325 -17.38 20.33 -13.65
N GLN A 326 -17.20 21.50 -14.25
CA GLN A 326 -16.01 22.33 -13.98
C GLN A 326 -15.85 22.68 -12.49
N SER A 327 -16.96 22.82 -11.75
CA SER A 327 -16.91 22.98 -10.29
C SER A 327 -16.44 21.72 -9.56
N ASP A 328 -16.85 20.53 -10.01
CA ASP A 328 -16.41 19.26 -9.42
C ASP A 328 -14.92 19.05 -9.62
N VAL A 329 -14.42 19.29 -10.83
CA VAL A 329 -12.99 19.19 -11.15
C VAL A 329 -12.18 20.18 -10.30
N ARG A 330 -12.60 21.46 -10.21
CA ARG A 330 -11.94 22.44 -9.33
C ARG A 330 -11.96 22.02 -7.86
N ARG A 331 -13.05 21.41 -7.39
CA ARG A 331 -13.17 20.90 -6.02
C ARG A 331 -12.17 19.77 -5.77
N VAL A 332 -12.04 18.81 -6.69
CA VAL A 332 -11.06 17.72 -6.60
C VAL A 332 -9.63 18.27 -6.60
N VAL A 333 -9.30 19.15 -7.55
CA VAL A 333 -7.97 19.78 -7.66
C VAL A 333 -7.62 20.60 -6.42
N SER A 334 -8.56 21.42 -5.92
CA SER A 334 -8.33 22.21 -4.71
C SER A 334 -8.21 21.33 -3.46
N HIS A 335 -8.99 20.26 -3.35
CA HIS A 335 -8.88 19.33 -2.24
C HIS A 335 -7.52 18.65 -2.27
N ALA A 336 -7.13 18.07 -3.41
CA ALA A 336 -5.83 17.43 -3.60
C ALA A 336 -4.66 18.36 -3.20
N ARG A 337 -4.70 19.64 -3.61
CA ARG A 337 -3.71 20.66 -3.23
C ARG A 337 -3.54 20.79 -1.71
N LEU A 338 -4.64 20.84 -0.95
CA LEU A 338 -4.60 20.96 0.52
C LEU A 338 -4.01 19.73 1.23
N TRP A 339 -3.83 18.64 0.49
CA TRP A 339 -3.22 17.40 0.94
C TRP A 339 -1.85 17.14 0.31
N GLY A 340 -1.31 18.08 -0.47
CA GLY A 340 -0.02 17.89 -1.17
C GLY A 340 -0.09 16.90 -2.32
N ILE A 341 -1.27 16.69 -2.91
CA ILE A 341 -1.49 15.75 -4.02
C ILE A 341 -1.66 16.52 -5.32
N ARG A 342 -0.88 16.12 -6.33
CA ARG A 342 -0.95 16.56 -7.72
C ARG A 342 -2.10 15.85 -8.43
N VAL A 343 -2.78 16.52 -9.36
CA VAL A 343 -3.84 15.90 -10.17
C VAL A 343 -3.40 15.90 -11.63
N ILE A 344 -3.08 14.73 -12.16
CA ILE A 344 -2.68 14.53 -13.55
C ILE A 344 -3.88 13.96 -14.31
N PRO A 345 -4.49 14.72 -15.23
CA PRO A 345 -5.58 14.20 -16.04
C PRO A 345 -5.04 13.28 -17.14
N GLU A 346 -5.77 12.22 -17.43
CA GLU A 346 -5.57 11.40 -18.62
C GLU A 346 -6.75 11.54 -19.59
N PHE A 347 -6.42 11.91 -20.82
CA PHE A 347 -7.33 11.92 -21.95
C PHE A 347 -6.72 11.00 -23.02
N ASP A 348 -6.93 9.71 -22.82
CA ASP A 348 -6.33 8.67 -23.64
C ASP A 348 -6.82 8.73 -25.09
N SER A 349 -5.87 8.70 -26.02
CA SER A 349 -6.12 8.67 -27.45
C SER A 349 -4.86 8.15 -28.18
N PRO A 350 -4.99 7.52 -29.37
CA PRO A 350 -6.19 7.44 -30.21
C PRO A 350 -7.08 6.24 -29.90
N GLY A 351 -6.61 5.26 -29.12
CA GLY A 351 -7.43 4.17 -28.55
C GLY A 351 -8.46 4.72 -27.56
N HIS A 352 -9.28 3.83 -26.96
CA HIS A 352 -10.12 4.17 -25.81
C HIS A 352 -11.02 5.42 -25.97
N THR A 353 -11.50 5.68 -27.19
CA THR A 353 -12.19 6.94 -27.55
C THR A 353 -13.63 6.77 -28.06
N GLN A 354 -14.23 5.58 -27.92
CA GLN A 354 -15.58 5.32 -28.46
C GLN A 354 -16.65 6.28 -27.91
N SER A 355 -16.54 6.70 -26.64
CA SER A 355 -17.47 7.67 -26.03
C SER A 355 -17.34 9.08 -26.63
N TRP A 356 -16.16 9.44 -27.15
CA TRP A 356 -15.85 10.77 -27.68
C TRP A 356 -16.59 11.02 -28.99
N GLY A 357 -16.67 10.00 -29.84
CA GLY A 357 -17.36 10.07 -31.14
C GLY A 357 -18.87 10.33 -31.03
N LYS A 358 -19.48 10.07 -29.86
CA LYS A 358 -20.89 10.41 -29.61
C LYS A 358 -21.10 11.92 -29.55
N GLY A 359 -20.11 12.66 -29.03
CA GLY A 359 -20.16 14.11 -28.85
C GLY A 359 -19.44 14.92 -29.91
N GLN A 360 -18.45 14.32 -30.60
CA GLN A 360 -17.69 14.97 -31.66
C GLN A 360 -17.83 14.18 -32.98
N PRO A 361 -18.69 14.66 -33.91
CA PRO A 361 -18.80 14.08 -35.25
C PRO A 361 -17.46 14.09 -35.98
N ASP A 362 -17.27 13.08 -36.85
CA ASP A 362 -16.10 12.89 -37.71
C ASP A 362 -14.75 12.75 -36.97
N LEU A 363 -14.75 12.53 -35.65
CA LEU A 363 -13.53 12.29 -34.88
C LEU A 363 -13.01 10.85 -35.02
N LEU A 364 -13.90 9.87 -34.90
CA LEU A 364 -13.53 8.45 -34.91
C LEU A 364 -13.47 7.89 -36.33
N THR A 365 -12.64 6.88 -36.55
CA THR A 365 -12.50 6.27 -37.87
C THR A 365 -13.69 5.35 -38.16
N PRO A 366 -14.48 5.60 -39.23
CA PRO A 366 -15.49 4.65 -39.67
C PRO A 366 -14.82 3.35 -40.15
N CYS A 367 -15.24 2.22 -39.63
CA CYS A 367 -14.76 0.91 -40.08
C CYS A 367 -15.51 0.49 -41.35
N TYR A 368 -14.84 -0.30 -42.19
CA TYR A 368 -15.39 -0.77 -43.46
C TYR A 368 -15.44 -2.30 -43.49
N ARG A 369 -16.51 -2.83 -44.09
CA ARG A 369 -16.56 -4.21 -44.57
C ARG A 369 -16.58 -4.13 -46.09
N ASP A 370 -15.52 -4.62 -46.71
CA ASP A 370 -15.24 -4.49 -48.15
C ASP A 370 -15.19 -3.02 -48.60
N SER A 371 -16.23 -2.56 -49.32
CA SER A 371 -16.35 -1.18 -49.84
C SER A 371 -17.43 -0.37 -49.13
N THR A 372 -18.10 -0.95 -48.12
CA THR A 372 -19.22 -0.31 -47.42
C THR A 372 -18.87 -0.03 -45.95
N PRO A 373 -19.27 1.14 -45.40
CA PRO A 373 -19.13 1.40 -43.96
C PRO A 373 -19.91 0.36 -43.15
N SER A 374 -19.29 -0.21 -42.12
CA SER A 374 -19.91 -1.25 -41.27
C SER A 374 -20.89 -0.69 -40.22
N GLY A 375 -20.94 0.63 -40.06
CA GLY A 375 -21.68 1.30 -38.99
C GLY A 375 -20.98 1.28 -37.62
N THR A 376 -19.78 0.69 -37.55
CA THR A 376 -18.94 0.69 -36.34
C THR A 376 -17.80 1.70 -36.50
N PHE A 377 -17.28 2.17 -35.37
CA PHE A 377 -16.15 3.09 -35.30
C PHE A 377 -15.00 2.43 -34.56
N GLY A 378 -13.78 2.81 -34.94
CA GLY A 378 -12.54 2.43 -34.26
C GLY A 378 -11.85 3.66 -33.67
N PRO A 379 -10.51 3.61 -33.51
CA PRO A 379 -9.74 4.71 -32.94
C PRO A 379 -9.95 6.05 -33.63
N VAL A 380 -9.57 7.13 -32.95
CA VAL A 380 -9.51 8.50 -33.51
C VAL A 380 -8.90 8.46 -34.91
N ASN A 381 -9.49 9.20 -35.84
CA ASN A 381 -9.04 9.28 -37.22
C ASN A 381 -7.85 10.23 -37.35
N PRO A 382 -6.62 9.71 -37.58
CA PRO A 382 -5.42 10.53 -37.58
C PRO A 382 -5.19 11.23 -38.93
N VAL A 383 -6.01 10.96 -39.96
CA VAL A 383 -5.78 11.51 -41.31
C VAL A 383 -6.54 12.81 -41.57
N LEU A 384 -7.41 13.21 -40.65
CA LEU A 384 -8.24 14.40 -40.77
C LEU A 384 -7.60 15.61 -40.06
N PRO A 385 -7.47 16.76 -40.73
CA PRO A 385 -7.02 17.99 -40.08
C PRO A 385 -7.94 18.46 -38.95
N SER A 386 -9.24 18.16 -39.03
CA SER A 386 -10.23 18.48 -38.00
C SER A 386 -9.92 17.80 -36.66
N THR A 387 -9.35 16.59 -36.68
CA THR A 387 -8.90 15.87 -35.48
C THR A 387 -7.91 16.70 -34.67
N TYR A 388 -6.86 17.22 -35.31
CA TYR A 388 -5.84 18.00 -34.63
C TYR A 388 -6.34 19.38 -34.18
N GLN A 389 -7.28 19.98 -34.91
CA GLN A 389 -7.94 21.22 -34.48
C GLN A 389 -8.81 20.99 -33.24
N PHE A 390 -9.53 19.87 -33.18
CA PHE A 390 -10.29 19.44 -32.01
C PHE A 390 -9.36 19.20 -30.81
N MET A 391 -8.33 18.38 -30.98
CA MET A 391 -7.36 18.05 -29.92
C MET A 391 -6.65 19.30 -29.38
N THR A 392 -6.25 20.23 -30.27
CA THR A 392 -5.64 21.51 -29.86
C THR A 392 -6.56 22.32 -28.95
N LYS A 393 -7.85 22.41 -29.30
CA LYS A 393 -8.83 23.15 -28.49
C LYS A 393 -9.12 22.44 -27.16
N LEU A 394 -9.26 21.11 -27.20
CA LEU A 394 -9.53 20.31 -26.00
C LEU A 394 -8.36 20.40 -25.02
N PHE A 395 -7.12 20.14 -25.47
CA PHE A 395 -5.94 20.20 -24.60
C PHE A 395 -5.62 21.61 -24.12
N LYS A 396 -6.00 22.66 -24.85
CA LYS A 396 -5.94 24.05 -24.35
C LYS A 396 -6.89 24.28 -23.18
N GLU A 397 -8.09 23.70 -23.20
CA GLU A 397 -9.00 23.75 -22.05
C GLU A 397 -8.44 22.93 -20.90
N VAL A 398 -8.04 21.68 -21.14
CA VAL A 398 -7.47 20.78 -20.12
C VAL A 398 -6.26 21.42 -19.44
N SER A 399 -5.35 22.06 -20.19
CA SER A 399 -4.17 22.71 -19.63
C SER A 399 -4.50 23.91 -18.73
N SER A 400 -5.66 24.55 -18.95
CA SER A 400 -6.15 25.65 -18.11
C SER A 400 -6.92 25.17 -16.87
N VAL A 401 -7.57 24.00 -16.95
CA VAL A 401 -8.36 23.42 -15.87
C VAL A 401 -7.48 22.66 -14.87
N PHE A 402 -6.45 21.97 -15.36
CA PHE A 402 -5.53 21.18 -14.56
C PHE A 402 -4.18 21.90 -14.44
N PRO A 403 -3.80 22.33 -13.23
CA PRO A 403 -2.60 23.16 -13.04
C PRO A 403 -1.29 22.37 -13.15
N ASP A 404 -1.32 21.04 -12.98
CA ASP A 404 -0.11 20.20 -13.01
C ASP A 404 0.66 20.35 -14.34
N SER A 405 1.98 20.31 -14.28
CA SER A 405 2.82 20.42 -15.49
C SER A 405 2.67 19.25 -16.44
N TYR A 406 2.12 18.12 -15.98
CA TYR A 406 1.93 16.92 -16.77
C TYR A 406 0.50 16.74 -17.25
N ILE A 407 0.36 16.13 -18.44
CA ILE A 407 -0.88 15.56 -18.95
C ILE A 407 -0.56 14.15 -19.42
N HIS A 408 -1.36 13.16 -19.01
CA HIS A 408 -1.24 11.81 -19.55
C HIS A 408 -2.03 11.73 -20.85
N LEU A 409 -1.37 11.33 -21.94
CA LEU A 409 -1.98 11.24 -23.27
C LEU A 409 -2.45 9.82 -23.62
N GLY A 410 -2.22 8.87 -22.71
CA GLY A 410 -2.51 7.47 -22.90
C GLY A 410 -1.66 6.88 -24.02
N GLY A 411 -2.31 6.38 -25.06
CA GLY A 411 -1.68 5.81 -26.26
C GLY A 411 -1.42 4.31 -26.15
N ASP A 412 -2.23 3.59 -25.38
CA ASP A 412 -2.18 2.13 -25.24
C ASP A 412 -3.21 1.41 -26.12
N GLU A 413 -2.95 0.11 -26.35
CA GLU A 413 -3.86 -0.88 -26.94
C GLU A 413 -4.58 -0.48 -28.25
N VAL A 414 -3.92 0.31 -29.11
CA VAL A 414 -4.56 0.83 -30.33
C VAL A 414 -4.88 -0.28 -31.34
N GLY A 415 -6.17 -0.51 -31.55
CA GLY A 415 -6.68 -1.46 -32.54
C GLY A 415 -6.61 -0.95 -33.99
N PHE A 416 -5.66 -1.44 -34.80
CA PHE A 416 -5.48 -1.01 -36.20
C PHE A 416 -6.52 -1.54 -37.20
N GLY A 417 -7.45 -2.41 -36.79
CA GLY A 417 -8.40 -3.09 -37.69
C GLY A 417 -9.24 -2.11 -38.52
N CYS A 418 -9.79 -1.09 -37.87
CA CYS A 418 -10.63 -0.09 -38.56
C CYS A 418 -9.81 0.82 -39.48
N TRP A 419 -8.63 1.25 -39.05
CA TRP A 419 -7.69 1.98 -39.90
C TRP A 419 -7.31 1.20 -41.16
N LYS A 420 -7.07 -0.11 -41.04
CA LYS A 420 -6.77 -0.99 -42.17
C LYS A 420 -7.93 -1.15 -43.14
N SER A 421 -9.16 -1.15 -42.62
CA SER A 421 -10.36 -1.27 -43.43
C SER A 421 -10.69 0.01 -44.21
N ASN A 422 -10.38 1.18 -43.65
CA ASN A 422 -10.83 2.46 -44.15
C ASN A 422 -10.05 2.93 -45.41
N PRO A 423 -10.73 3.27 -46.52
CA PRO A 423 -10.08 3.65 -47.77
C PRO A 423 -9.29 4.96 -47.69
N ASP A 424 -9.79 5.96 -46.95
CA ASP A 424 -9.12 7.26 -46.79
C ASP A 424 -7.83 7.12 -45.97
N VAL A 425 -7.88 6.29 -44.93
CA VAL A 425 -6.69 5.96 -44.14
C VAL A 425 -5.66 5.25 -45.01
N ARG A 426 -6.06 4.27 -45.83
CA ARG A 426 -5.13 3.60 -46.76
C ARG A 426 -4.52 4.56 -47.78
N ALA A 427 -5.30 5.51 -48.30
CA ALA A 427 -4.80 6.52 -49.22
C ALA A 427 -3.76 7.44 -48.54
N PHE A 428 -4.01 7.83 -47.29
CA PHE A 428 -3.05 8.59 -46.49
C PHE A 428 -1.77 7.80 -46.20
N MET A 429 -1.89 6.52 -45.84
CA MET A 429 -0.75 5.61 -45.62
C MET A 429 0.16 5.52 -46.84
N GLN A 430 -0.42 5.48 -48.05
CA GLN A 430 0.33 5.50 -49.30
C GLN A 430 1.00 6.86 -49.52
N LYS A 431 0.27 7.97 -49.32
CA LYS A 431 0.79 9.34 -49.46
C LYS A 431 2.00 9.61 -48.55
N MET A 432 1.95 9.13 -47.31
CA MET A 432 3.00 9.31 -46.32
C MET A 432 4.15 8.29 -46.45
N GLY A 433 4.03 7.31 -47.36
CA GLY A 433 5.03 6.25 -47.51
C GLY A 433 5.10 5.28 -46.31
N PHE A 434 4.03 5.18 -45.52
CA PHE A 434 3.96 4.25 -44.38
C PHE A 434 3.65 2.81 -44.81
N GLY A 435 3.15 2.62 -46.03
CA GLY A 435 2.85 1.29 -46.57
C GLY A 435 1.78 0.58 -45.75
N GLY A 436 2.05 -0.65 -45.31
CA GLY A 436 1.17 -1.43 -44.44
C GLY A 436 1.47 -1.31 -42.94
N ASN A 437 2.37 -0.42 -42.53
CA ASN A 437 2.86 -0.32 -41.15
C ASN A 437 2.05 0.72 -40.35
N PHE A 438 0.87 0.30 -39.87
CA PHE A 438 -0.03 1.14 -39.05
C PHE A 438 0.57 1.67 -37.74
N PRO A 439 1.52 0.99 -37.07
CA PRO A 439 2.27 1.61 -35.97
C PRO A 439 2.95 2.94 -36.33
N LYS A 440 3.34 3.17 -37.61
CA LYS A 440 3.84 4.49 -38.04
C LYS A 440 2.76 5.56 -38.10
N LEU A 441 1.51 5.17 -38.35
CA LEU A 441 0.37 6.09 -38.33
C LEU A 441 0.01 6.51 -36.92
N GLU A 442 0.05 5.56 -35.98
CA GLU A 442 -0.05 5.83 -34.55
C GLU A 442 1.06 6.76 -34.08
N ALA A 443 2.32 6.50 -34.49
CA ALA A 443 3.46 7.37 -34.19
C ALA A 443 3.21 8.81 -34.66
N PHE A 444 2.75 8.97 -35.90
CA PHE A 444 2.41 10.26 -36.48
C PHE A 444 1.33 11.00 -35.67
N TYR A 445 0.32 10.26 -35.19
CA TYR A 445 -0.71 10.81 -34.32
C TYR A 445 -0.12 11.25 -32.97
N MET A 446 0.59 10.35 -32.27
CA MET A 446 1.13 10.64 -30.93
C MET A 446 2.16 11.76 -30.96
N GLU A 447 3.06 11.80 -31.95
CA GLU A 447 3.99 12.93 -32.15
C GLU A 447 3.25 14.25 -32.32
N SER A 448 2.13 14.25 -33.04
CA SER A 448 1.31 15.46 -33.23
C SER A 448 0.64 15.92 -31.94
N ILE A 449 0.10 15.00 -31.12
CA ILE A 449 -0.51 15.35 -29.83
C ILE A 449 0.53 15.83 -28.82
N MET A 450 1.70 15.17 -28.76
CA MET A 450 2.82 15.62 -27.92
C MET A 450 3.31 17.01 -28.31
N ASN A 451 3.37 17.34 -29.61
CA ASN A 451 3.69 18.69 -30.06
C ASN A 451 2.64 19.72 -29.64
N ILE A 452 1.36 19.36 -29.66
CA ILE A 452 0.26 20.23 -29.19
C ILE A 452 0.41 20.51 -27.69
N THR A 453 0.66 19.50 -26.87
CA THR A 453 0.81 19.70 -25.41
C THR A 453 2.11 20.41 -25.05
N SER A 454 3.20 20.13 -25.75
CA SER A 454 4.47 20.85 -25.60
C SER A 454 4.30 22.35 -25.91
N ALA A 455 3.56 22.70 -26.97
CA ALA A 455 3.23 24.09 -27.28
C ALA A 455 2.36 24.80 -26.21
N LEU A 456 1.73 24.03 -25.33
CA LEU A 456 0.98 24.51 -24.17
C LEU A 456 1.81 24.50 -22.87
N ASN A 457 3.13 24.30 -22.97
CA ASN A 457 4.07 24.14 -21.85
C ASN A 457 3.67 23.02 -20.88
N LYS A 458 3.13 21.91 -21.41
CA LYS A 458 2.83 20.70 -20.66
C LYS A 458 3.74 19.57 -21.11
N THR A 459 4.25 18.80 -20.15
CA THR A 459 5.05 17.60 -20.43
C THR A 459 4.14 16.40 -20.52
N SER A 460 4.34 15.57 -21.53
CA SER A 460 3.51 14.40 -21.76
C SER A 460 3.96 13.21 -20.92
N ILE A 461 2.99 12.48 -20.36
CA ILE A 461 3.16 11.09 -19.92
C ILE A 461 2.41 10.21 -20.92
N VAL A 462 3.01 9.09 -21.33
CA VAL A 462 2.39 8.13 -22.26
C VAL A 462 2.63 6.71 -21.78
N TRP A 463 1.70 5.80 -22.12
CA TRP A 463 1.90 4.37 -21.89
C TRP A 463 3.04 3.83 -22.76
N GLN A 464 3.64 2.72 -22.32
CA GLN A 464 4.83 2.14 -22.95
C GLN A 464 4.67 1.81 -24.45
N ASP A 465 3.45 1.57 -24.92
CA ASP A 465 3.13 1.25 -26.32
C ASP A 465 3.70 2.26 -27.29
N VAL A 466 3.62 3.55 -26.94
CA VAL A 466 4.21 4.67 -27.70
C VAL A 466 5.72 4.50 -27.87
N PHE A 467 6.42 3.83 -26.95
CA PHE A 467 7.85 3.54 -27.08
C PHE A 467 8.18 2.15 -27.62
N ASP A 468 7.29 1.19 -27.44
CA ASP A 468 7.39 -0.13 -28.07
C ASP A 468 7.39 -0.02 -29.60
N TYR A 469 6.63 0.94 -30.13
CA TYR A 469 6.34 1.02 -31.56
C TYR A 469 6.99 2.21 -32.30
N HIS A 470 7.66 3.14 -31.61
CA HIS A 470 8.13 4.39 -32.22
C HIS A 470 9.62 4.63 -32.00
N GLU A 471 10.31 5.10 -33.05
CA GLU A 471 11.75 5.38 -33.01
C GLU A 471 12.07 6.77 -32.44
N ARG A 472 11.08 7.68 -32.38
CA ARG A 472 11.27 9.08 -32.00
C ARG A 472 10.21 9.52 -30.99
N ILE A 473 10.66 9.85 -29.80
CA ILE A 473 9.84 10.44 -28.74
C ILE A 473 10.60 11.63 -28.17
N PRO A 474 9.94 12.78 -27.90
CA PRO A 474 10.58 13.90 -27.23
C PRO A 474 11.22 13.47 -25.91
N LYS A 475 12.48 13.86 -25.68
CA LYS A 475 13.29 13.37 -24.54
C LYS A 475 12.73 13.72 -23.16
N ASP A 476 11.91 14.76 -23.08
CA ASP A 476 11.24 15.23 -21.87
C ASP A 476 10.02 14.39 -21.49
N THR A 477 9.49 13.60 -22.43
CA THR A 477 8.38 12.67 -22.23
C THR A 477 8.69 11.65 -21.14
N VAL A 478 7.72 11.40 -20.28
CA VAL A 478 7.78 10.34 -19.27
C VAL A 478 7.05 9.12 -19.81
N LEU A 479 7.69 7.96 -19.75
CA LEU A 479 7.05 6.70 -20.13
C LEU A 479 6.46 5.99 -18.93
N HIS A 480 5.32 5.34 -19.15
CA HIS A 480 4.58 4.64 -18.13
C HIS A 480 4.50 3.14 -18.46
N ILE A 481 5.23 2.31 -17.70
CA ILE A 481 5.31 0.86 -17.94
C ILE A 481 4.17 0.16 -17.22
N TRP A 482 3.35 -0.55 -17.98
CA TRP A 482 2.13 -1.16 -17.49
C TRP A 482 1.99 -2.66 -17.84
N LYS A 483 2.66 -3.13 -18.90
CA LYS A 483 2.60 -4.54 -19.30
C LYS A 483 3.39 -5.40 -18.31
N GLY A 484 2.71 -6.35 -17.67
CA GLY A 484 3.26 -7.19 -16.60
C GLY A 484 4.42 -8.10 -17.02
N THR A 485 4.42 -8.59 -18.27
CA THR A 485 5.45 -9.50 -18.76
C THR A 485 6.71 -8.73 -19.20
N GLY A 486 7.84 -9.01 -18.55
CA GLY A 486 9.12 -8.45 -18.97
C GLY A 486 9.36 -6.98 -18.61
N TYR A 487 8.57 -6.38 -17.70
CA TYR A 487 8.70 -4.97 -17.32
C TYR A 487 10.12 -4.56 -16.89
N LYS A 488 10.94 -5.48 -16.34
CA LYS A 488 12.35 -5.22 -15.99
C LYS A 488 13.24 -5.03 -17.21
N ALA A 489 13.03 -5.79 -18.27
CA ALA A 489 13.74 -5.61 -19.54
C ALA A 489 13.31 -4.28 -20.18
N GLU A 490 12.03 -3.94 -20.04
CA GLU A 490 11.46 -2.70 -20.54
C GLU A 490 12.01 -1.46 -19.79
N LEU A 491 12.12 -1.52 -18.46
CA LEU A 491 12.83 -0.53 -17.65
C LEU A 491 14.27 -0.33 -18.15
N SER A 492 14.99 -1.42 -18.42
CA SER A 492 16.36 -1.35 -18.96
C SER A 492 16.39 -0.67 -20.34
N ARG A 493 15.45 -1.00 -21.23
CA ARG A 493 15.36 -0.43 -22.58
C ARG A 493 15.07 1.06 -22.57
N ILE A 494 14.07 1.48 -21.79
CA ILE A 494 13.64 2.89 -21.66
C ILE A 494 14.72 3.74 -21.03
N THR A 495 15.28 3.29 -19.90
CA THR A 495 16.31 4.06 -19.19
C THR A 495 17.63 4.10 -19.97
N LYS A 496 17.95 3.07 -20.77
CA LYS A 496 19.07 3.10 -21.72
C LYS A 496 18.87 4.10 -22.85
N ALA A 497 17.62 4.38 -23.25
CA ALA A 497 17.30 5.46 -24.17
C ALA A 497 17.39 6.86 -23.51
N GLY A 498 17.67 6.93 -22.20
CA GLY A 498 17.83 8.18 -21.46
C GLY A 498 16.50 8.84 -21.06
N MET A 499 15.40 8.09 -21.07
CA MET A 499 14.07 8.62 -20.77
C MET A 499 13.63 8.29 -19.34
N ARG A 500 12.83 9.19 -18.77
CA ARG A 500 12.26 9.03 -17.43
C ARG A 500 11.09 8.05 -17.47
N VAL A 501 10.91 7.29 -16.39
CA VAL A 501 9.93 6.21 -16.35
C VAL A 501 9.19 6.13 -15.01
N VAL A 502 7.90 5.85 -15.10
CA VAL A 502 6.99 5.49 -14.00
C VAL A 502 6.61 4.02 -14.17
N LEU A 503 6.65 3.25 -13.08
CA LEU A 503 6.31 1.83 -13.08
C LEU A 503 4.91 1.60 -12.46
N ALA A 504 4.01 0.99 -13.23
CA ALA A 504 2.69 0.54 -12.76
C ALA A 504 2.46 -0.98 -12.92
N ALA A 505 3.17 -1.63 -13.84
CA ALA A 505 2.96 -3.02 -14.23
C ALA A 505 2.75 -4.04 -13.09
N PRO A 506 3.53 -4.02 -11.98
CA PRO A 506 3.33 -4.99 -10.89
C PRO A 506 2.27 -4.56 -9.85
N TRP A 507 1.63 -3.41 -10.02
CA TRP A 507 0.68 -2.80 -9.09
C TRP A 507 -0.72 -2.57 -9.71
N TYR A 508 -1.12 -3.47 -10.60
CA TYR A 508 -2.50 -3.59 -11.09
C TYR A 508 -3.38 -4.25 -10.03
N ILE A 509 -3.89 -3.44 -9.10
CA ILE A 509 -4.67 -3.95 -7.96
C ILE A 509 -6.14 -4.18 -8.31
N ASN A 510 -6.61 -3.73 -9.47
CA ASN A 510 -7.87 -4.18 -10.06
C ASN A 510 -7.89 -5.71 -10.24
N HIS A 511 -6.74 -6.32 -10.51
CA HIS A 511 -6.58 -7.78 -10.51
C HIS A 511 -6.56 -8.31 -9.06
N ILE A 512 -7.72 -8.79 -8.61
CA ILE A 512 -7.85 -9.39 -7.28
C ILE A 512 -7.46 -10.87 -7.30
N ALA A 513 -6.86 -11.34 -6.21
CA ALA A 513 -6.60 -12.76 -5.98
C ALA A 513 -6.95 -13.13 -4.54
N TYR A 514 -7.39 -14.38 -4.33
CA TYR A 514 -7.65 -14.88 -2.99
C TYR A 514 -6.35 -14.94 -2.16
N GLY A 515 -6.41 -14.45 -0.93
CA GLY A 515 -5.31 -14.47 0.02
C GLY A 515 -4.72 -13.08 0.27
N GLN A 516 -3.43 -13.03 0.62
CA GLN A 516 -2.72 -11.81 1.01
C GLN A 516 -1.95 -11.21 -0.18
N ASP A 517 -2.66 -10.88 -1.25
CA ASP A 517 -2.09 -10.36 -2.52
C ASP A 517 -1.33 -9.02 -2.37
N TRP A 518 -1.61 -8.25 -1.31
CA TRP A 518 -0.80 -7.07 -0.93
C TRP A 518 0.69 -7.41 -0.77
N ARG A 519 1.03 -8.65 -0.40
CA ARG A 519 2.42 -9.13 -0.31
C ARG A 519 3.14 -9.11 -1.65
N ASN A 520 2.42 -9.36 -2.75
CA ASN A 520 2.97 -9.31 -4.10
C ASN A 520 3.37 -7.87 -4.44
N SER A 521 2.48 -6.90 -4.13
CA SER A 521 2.76 -5.48 -4.31
C SER A 521 3.93 -5.00 -3.43
N TYR A 522 4.03 -5.54 -2.21
CA TYR A 522 5.05 -5.17 -1.24
C TYR A 522 6.46 -5.71 -1.56
N THR A 523 6.58 -6.76 -2.37
CA THR A 523 7.89 -7.36 -2.73
C THR A 523 8.52 -6.73 -3.97
N VAL A 524 7.80 -5.85 -4.65
CA VAL A 524 8.28 -5.14 -5.84
C VAL A 524 9.41 -4.19 -5.47
N GLN A 525 10.51 -4.27 -6.23
CA GLN A 525 11.63 -3.34 -6.16
C GLN A 525 11.80 -2.64 -7.52
N PRO A 526 11.36 -1.37 -7.65
CA PRO A 526 11.31 -0.67 -8.95
C PRO A 526 12.68 -0.53 -9.66
N GLN A 527 13.77 -0.46 -8.89
CA GLN A 527 15.13 -0.31 -9.41
C GLN A 527 15.88 -1.65 -9.57
N ASN A 528 15.22 -2.79 -9.34
CA ASN A 528 15.79 -4.12 -9.47
C ASN A 528 15.72 -4.64 -10.92
N PHE A 529 16.48 -3.99 -11.81
CA PHE A 529 16.67 -4.35 -13.21
C PHE A 529 18.14 -4.14 -13.63
N SER A 530 18.52 -4.68 -14.79
CA SER A 530 19.88 -4.52 -15.34
C SER A 530 20.06 -3.11 -15.90
N GLY A 531 20.95 -2.32 -15.29
CA GLY A 531 21.28 -0.96 -15.71
C GLY A 531 22.29 -0.29 -14.76
N THR A 532 22.89 0.81 -15.22
CA THR A 532 23.79 1.64 -14.40
C THR A 532 23.01 2.41 -13.34
N ASP A 533 23.72 2.99 -12.37
CA ASP A 533 23.07 3.80 -11.33
C ASP A 533 22.40 5.05 -11.92
N GLU A 534 22.96 5.64 -12.98
CA GLU A 534 22.35 6.75 -13.73
C GLU A 534 21.04 6.31 -14.40
N GLN A 535 21.01 5.11 -14.99
CA GLN A 535 19.79 4.56 -15.59
C GLN A 535 18.72 4.31 -14.53
N LYS A 536 19.10 3.79 -13.36
CA LYS A 536 18.17 3.57 -12.23
C LYS A 536 17.59 4.87 -11.67
N LYS A 537 18.32 5.99 -11.74
CA LYS A 537 17.83 7.32 -11.35
C LYS A 537 16.74 7.87 -12.29
N LEU A 538 16.63 7.36 -13.52
CA LEU A 538 15.56 7.72 -14.44
C LEU A 538 14.21 7.08 -14.07
N VAL A 539 14.19 6.11 -13.15
CA VAL A 539 12.96 5.63 -12.52
C VAL A 539 12.53 6.67 -11.49
N ILE A 540 11.58 7.52 -11.86
CA ILE A 540 11.14 8.65 -11.01
C ILE A 540 10.10 8.23 -9.96
N GLY A 541 9.55 7.01 -10.10
CA GLY A 541 8.67 6.39 -9.13
C GLY A 541 7.71 5.40 -9.76
N GLY A 542 6.48 5.36 -9.27
CA GLY A 542 5.51 4.37 -9.68
C GLY A 542 4.09 4.70 -9.29
N GLU A 543 3.18 3.86 -9.74
CA GLU A 543 1.75 4.06 -9.61
C GLU A 543 1.03 2.75 -9.30
N VAL A 544 0.04 2.84 -8.42
CA VAL A 544 -0.90 1.75 -8.17
C VAL A 544 -2.15 1.97 -9.03
N ALA A 545 -2.44 1.04 -9.92
CA ALA A 545 -3.52 1.17 -10.90
C ALA A 545 -4.81 0.48 -10.42
N MET A 546 -5.89 1.26 -10.32
CA MET A 546 -7.25 0.77 -10.07
C MET A 546 -8.15 1.07 -11.27
N TRP A 547 -8.04 0.23 -12.29
CA TRP A 547 -8.95 0.21 -13.43
C TRP A 547 -10.38 -0.16 -13.03
N GLY A 548 -11.34 0.37 -13.79
CA GLY A 548 -12.73 0.50 -13.39
C GLY A 548 -13.66 -0.57 -13.93
N GLU A 549 -13.22 -1.58 -14.70
CA GLU A 549 -14.11 -2.55 -15.36
C GLU A 549 -15.01 -3.29 -14.35
N TYR A 550 -14.53 -3.48 -13.13
CA TYR A 550 -15.23 -4.17 -12.05
C TYR A 550 -15.27 -3.36 -10.75
N VAL A 551 -15.05 -2.04 -10.84
CA VAL A 551 -14.89 -1.16 -9.66
C VAL A 551 -15.76 0.08 -9.81
N ASP A 552 -16.60 0.32 -8.80
CA ASP A 552 -17.37 1.54 -8.64
C ASP A 552 -17.36 1.98 -7.16
N ALA A 553 -18.22 2.94 -6.79
CA ALA A 553 -18.29 3.44 -5.41
C ALA A 553 -18.63 2.37 -4.36
N THR A 554 -19.23 1.24 -4.75
CA THR A 554 -19.65 0.19 -3.82
C THR A 554 -18.48 -0.62 -3.27
N ASN A 555 -17.44 -0.80 -4.07
CA ASN A 555 -16.30 -1.67 -3.75
C ASN A 555 -14.92 -0.97 -3.87
N LEU A 556 -14.86 0.28 -4.32
CA LEU A 556 -13.61 1.02 -4.51
C LEU A 556 -12.70 1.00 -3.28
N HIS A 557 -13.17 1.50 -2.13
CA HIS A 557 -12.32 1.63 -0.94
C HIS A 557 -11.87 0.29 -0.34
N PRO A 558 -12.73 -0.74 -0.17
CA PRO A 558 -12.26 -2.02 0.34
C PRO A 558 -11.29 -2.69 -0.63
N ARG A 559 -11.51 -2.57 -1.95
CA ARG A 559 -10.58 -3.10 -2.92
C ARG A 559 -9.26 -2.31 -2.94
N LEU A 560 -9.29 -0.98 -2.81
CA LEU A 560 -8.10 -0.14 -2.91
C LEU A 560 -7.22 -0.23 -1.64
N TRP A 561 -7.84 -0.23 -0.46
CA TRP A 561 -7.15 -0.10 0.82
C TRP A 561 -7.34 -1.35 1.68
N PRO A 562 -6.28 -1.87 2.31
CA PRO A 562 -4.92 -1.33 2.43
C PRO A 562 -3.94 -1.82 1.34
N ARG A 563 -4.40 -2.48 0.28
CA ARG A 563 -3.52 -3.06 -0.75
C ARG A 563 -2.63 -2.00 -1.43
N ALA A 564 -3.18 -0.83 -1.76
CA ALA A 564 -2.39 0.29 -2.30
C ALA A 564 -1.33 0.81 -1.31
N SER A 565 -1.57 0.71 0.01
CA SER A 565 -0.60 1.11 1.02
C SER A 565 0.70 0.32 0.93
N ALA A 566 0.66 -0.93 0.44
CA ALA A 566 1.84 -1.74 0.14
C ALA A 566 2.75 -1.08 -0.91
N GLY A 567 2.17 -0.62 -2.03
CA GLY A 567 2.88 0.14 -3.04
C GLY A 567 3.38 1.49 -2.51
N ALA A 568 2.60 2.15 -1.66
CA ALA A 568 3.00 3.41 -1.04
C ALA A 568 4.30 3.30 -0.24
N GLU A 569 4.46 2.24 0.57
CA GLU A 569 5.69 2.04 1.34
C GLU A 569 6.88 1.70 0.43
N ARG A 570 6.66 0.99 -0.67
CA ARG A 570 7.71 0.73 -1.68
C ARG A 570 8.22 1.98 -2.35
N LEU A 571 7.37 2.97 -2.50
CA LEU A 571 7.69 4.22 -3.16
C LEU A 571 8.22 5.30 -2.18
N TRP A 572 7.97 5.13 -0.88
CA TRP A 572 8.43 6.06 0.16
C TRP A 572 9.70 5.60 0.89
N SER A 573 9.66 4.40 1.48
CA SER A 573 10.64 3.97 2.49
C SER A 573 11.94 3.45 1.89
N ASP A 574 12.99 3.41 2.72
CA ASP A 574 14.23 2.72 2.38
C ASP A 574 13.99 1.22 2.09
N GLU A 575 14.60 0.74 1.01
CA GLU A 575 14.47 -0.63 0.54
C GLU A 575 14.96 -1.66 1.56
N GLN A 576 16.13 -1.40 2.15
CA GLN A 576 16.82 -2.37 3.00
C GLN A 576 16.06 -2.56 4.31
N GLN A 577 15.57 -1.46 4.90
CA GLN A 577 14.81 -1.46 6.15
C GLN A 577 13.44 -2.13 6.03
N THR A 578 12.88 -2.18 4.82
CA THR A 578 11.50 -2.62 4.60
C THR A 578 11.38 -3.87 3.73
N SER A 579 12.46 -4.66 3.64
CA SER A 579 12.52 -5.92 2.88
C SER A 579 11.72 -7.09 3.49
N SER A 580 11.39 -7.04 4.79
CA SER A 580 10.70 -8.13 5.50
C SER A 580 9.18 -7.92 5.55
N ILE A 581 8.44 -8.83 4.91
CA ILE A 581 6.97 -8.83 4.92
C ILE A 581 6.42 -9.10 6.33
N ASP A 582 7.08 -9.97 7.10
CA ASP A 582 6.62 -10.33 8.46
C ASP A 582 6.76 -9.15 9.43
N LYS A 583 7.74 -8.28 9.23
CA LYS A 583 7.85 -7.00 9.94
C LYS A 583 6.88 -5.92 9.43
N ALA A 584 6.38 -6.08 8.21
CA ALA A 584 5.43 -5.14 7.61
C ALA A 584 3.98 -5.43 8.03
N PHE A 585 3.59 -6.70 8.09
CA PHE A 585 2.22 -7.12 8.40
C PHE A 585 1.63 -6.47 9.66
N PRO A 586 2.27 -6.51 10.86
CA PRO A 586 1.68 -5.91 12.05
C PRO A 586 1.47 -4.39 11.89
N ARG A 587 2.42 -3.68 11.29
CA ARG A 587 2.30 -2.23 11.04
C ARG A 587 1.19 -1.91 10.05
N LEU A 588 1.06 -2.70 8.98
CA LEU A 588 0.00 -2.52 7.99
C LEU A 588 -1.38 -2.83 8.57
N GLN A 589 -1.48 -3.83 9.45
CA GLN A 589 -2.71 -4.18 10.16
C GLN A 589 -3.15 -3.03 11.09
N ASP A 590 -2.23 -2.45 11.84
CA ASP A 590 -2.50 -1.27 12.68
C ASP A 590 -2.90 -0.06 11.83
N PHE A 591 -2.18 0.19 10.74
CA PHE A 591 -2.51 1.27 9.81
C PHE A 591 -3.88 1.07 9.16
N ARG A 592 -4.26 -0.15 8.81
CA ARG A 592 -5.60 -0.49 8.33
C ARG A 592 -6.66 -0.13 9.37
N CYS A 593 -6.44 -0.44 10.65
CA CYS A 593 -7.37 -0.04 11.70
C CYS A 593 -7.45 1.49 11.86
N LEU A 594 -6.34 2.21 11.66
CA LEU A 594 -6.36 3.68 11.61
C LEU A 594 -7.17 4.21 10.42
N LEU A 595 -7.06 3.61 9.24
CA LEU A 595 -7.87 3.96 8.07
C LEU A 595 -9.37 3.78 8.36
N VAL A 596 -9.75 2.64 8.95
CA VAL A 596 -11.13 2.34 9.36
C VAL A 596 -11.64 3.39 10.36
N ARG A 597 -10.84 3.70 11.38
CA ARG A 597 -11.15 4.75 12.37
C ARG A 597 -11.29 6.14 11.73
N ARG A 598 -10.61 6.40 10.62
CA ARG A 598 -10.72 7.64 9.83
C ARG A 598 -11.86 7.62 8.81
N GLY A 599 -12.71 6.59 8.82
CA GLY A 599 -13.88 6.47 7.95
C GLY A 599 -13.60 5.90 6.56
N ILE A 600 -12.40 5.40 6.31
CA ILE A 600 -12.05 4.69 5.08
C ILE A 600 -12.44 3.22 5.23
N ARG A 601 -13.24 2.69 4.30
CA ARG A 601 -13.68 1.28 4.29
C ARG A 601 -12.55 0.36 3.82
N ALA A 602 -11.46 0.27 4.58
CA ALA A 602 -10.32 -0.59 4.25
C ALA A 602 -10.62 -2.07 4.57
N GLU A 603 -10.35 -2.97 3.64
CA GLU A 603 -10.55 -4.41 3.84
C GLU A 603 -9.56 -4.99 4.88
N PRO A 604 -9.88 -6.12 5.53
CA PRO A 604 -8.93 -6.82 6.40
C PRO A 604 -7.79 -7.46 5.60
N LEU A 605 -6.58 -7.52 6.18
CA LEU A 605 -5.46 -8.27 5.59
C LEU A 605 -5.55 -9.77 5.85
N PHE A 606 -6.08 -10.14 7.02
CA PHE A 606 -6.25 -11.51 7.49
C PHE A 606 -7.25 -11.55 8.67
N VAL A 607 -7.39 -12.71 9.30
CA VAL A 607 -8.21 -12.90 10.51
C VAL A 607 -7.72 -11.97 11.62
N GLY A 608 -8.65 -11.22 12.23
CA GLY A 608 -8.36 -10.29 13.30
C GLY A 608 -9.54 -9.35 13.59
N HIS A 609 -9.29 -8.31 14.39
CA HIS A 609 -10.27 -7.27 14.70
C HIS A 609 -9.57 -5.90 14.84
N CYS A 610 -10.34 -4.82 14.77
CA CYS A 610 -9.90 -3.49 15.17
C CYS A 610 -10.59 -3.09 16.47
N LYS A 611 -9.89 -2.36 17.35
CA LYS A 611 -10.51 -1.81 18.58
C LYS A 611 -11.75 -0.96 18.27
N HIS A 612 -11.71 -0.24 17.15
CA HIS A 612 -12.84 0.51 16.61
C HIS A 612 -13.18 -0.05 15.24
N GLU A 613 -14.26 -0.84 15.18
CA GLU A 613 -14.77 -1.38 13.92
C GLU A 613 -15.43 -0.28 13.07
N TYR A 614 -15.63 -0.57 11.79
CA TYR A 614 -16.25 0.37 10.86
C TYR A 614 -17.71 0.64 11.24
N GLN A 615 -18.05 1.91 11.49
CA GLN A 615 -19.38 2.30 11.99
C GLN A 615 -20.37 2.74 10.91
N GLY A 616 -19.95 2.83 9.64
CA GLY A 616 -20.75 3.42 8.55
C GLY A 616 -21.59 2.42 7.75
N ILE A 617 -22.19 1.43 8.42
CA ILE A 617 -23.09 0.42 7.82
C ILE A 617 -24.50 0.98 7.68
#